data_AF-A0A2S0XG89-F1
#
_entry.id   AF-A0A2S0XG89-F1
#
_cell.length_a   1.000
_cell.length_b   1.000
_cell.length_c   1.000
_cell.angle_alpha   90.00
_cell.angle_beta   90.00
_cell.angle_gamma   90.00
#
_symmetry.space_group_name_H-M   'P 1'
#
loop_
_entity.id
_entity.type
_entity.pdbx_description
1 polymer ?
#
loop_
_entity_poly.entity_id
_entity_poly.type
_entity_poly.pdbx_seq_one_letter_code
_entity_poly.pdbx_strand_id
1 'polypeptide(L)' 'MSRFIPQEDMTADQVMQCSYEAAAIIRLCESAAWAIQNGGDSTELSDAIGAGLRTAHELVGVMHDALARHEGKGGEA' A
#
# COMPACT_ATOMS: atom_id res chain seq x y z
N MET A 1 11.44 -9.19 18.44
CA MET A 1 11.14 -7.86 17.88
C MET A 1 10.28 -8.07 16.66
N SER A 2 8.98 -7.78 16.73
CA SER A 2 8.14 -7.77 15.55
C SER A 2 8.62 -6.64 14.65
N ARG A 3 8.89 -6.95 13.38
CA ARG A 3 9.40 -5.97 12.39
C ARG A 3 8.32 -4.98 11.95
N PHE A 4 7.08 -5.19 12.42
CA PHE A 4 5.88 -4.45 12.08
C PHE A 4 5.38 -3.70 13.30
N ILE A 5 5.13 -2.40 13.13
CA ILE A 5 4.46 -1.56 14.13
C ILE A 5 2.97 -1.90 14.06
N PRO A 6 2.32 -2.27 15.17
CA PRO A 6 0.86 -2.40 15.21
C PRO A 6 0.23 -1.10 14.72
N GLN A 7 -0.79 -1.17 13.85
CA GLN A 7 -1.40 0.04 13.26
C GLN A 7 -1.95 1.02 14.31
N GLU A 8 -2.26 0.51 15.50
CA GLU A 8 -2.70 1.26 16.68
C GLU A 8 -1.63 2.20 17.29
N ASP A 9 -0.36 1.95 17.02
CA ASP A 9 0.78 2.73 17.52
C ASP A 9 1.38 3.66 16.45
N MET A 10 0.79 3.72 15.25
CA MET A 10 1.33 4.50 14.15
C MET A 10 1.22 6.01 14.41
N THR A 11 2.34 6.71 14.40
CA THR A 11 2.34 8.19 14.43
C THR A 11 1.86 8.78 13.10
N ALA A 12 1.48 10.06 13.10
CA ALA A 12 1.11 10.76 11.86
C ALA A 12 2.23 10.68 10.79
N ASP A 13 3.50 10.78 11.19
CA ASP A 13 4.64 10.64 10.29
C ASP A 13 4.73 9.24 9.69
N GLN A 14 4.42 8.19 10.46
CA GLN A 14 4.40 6.81 9.99
C GLN A 14 3.23 6.53 9.04
N VAL A 15 2.06 7.14 9.28
CA VAL A 15 0.93 7.10 8.34
C VAL A 15 1.30 7.78 7.03
N MET A 16 1.94 8.96 7.09
CA MET A 16 2.43 9.66 5.91
C MET A 16 3.47 8.84 5.15
N GLN A 17 4.42 8.20 5.84
CA GLN A 17 5.40 7.33 5.20
C GLN A 17 4.74 6.13 4.51
N CYS A 18 3.80 5.46 5.18
CA CYS A 18 3.01 4.38 4.60
C CYS A 18 2.27 4.83 3.34
N SER A 19 1.78 6.07 3.32
CA SER A 19 1.11 6.64 2.13
C SER A 19 2.06 6.80 0.94
N TYR A 20 3.31 7.22 1.19
CA TYR A 20 4.32 7.33 0.14
C TYR A 20 4.75 5.95 -0.37
N GLU A 21 4.85 4.95 0.51
CA GLU A 21 5.17 3.57 0.13
C GLU A 21 4.06 2.98 -0.76
N ALA A 22 2.79 3.13 -0.38
CA ALA A 22 1.65 2.71 -1.21
C ALA A 22 1.65 3.41 -2.57
N ALA A 23 1.87 4.73 -2.61
CA ALA A 23 1.94 5.50 -3.85
C ALA A 23 3.11 5.06 -4.75
N ALA A 24 4.27 4.76 -4.18
CA ALA A 24 5.43 4.27 -4.93
C ALA A 24 5.14 2.92 -5.59
N ILE A 25 4.46 2.01 -4.89
CA ILE A 25 4.06 0.70 -5.44
C ILE A 25 3.06 0.89 -6.59
N ILE A 26 2.05 1.73 -6.42
CA ILE A 26 1.08 2.05 -7.48
C ILE A 26 1.81 2.60 -8.71
N ARG A 27 2.73 3.55 -8.51
CA ARG A 27 3.50 4.15 -9.61
C ARG A 27 4.38 3.15 -10.36
N LEU A 28 4.96 2.19 -9.64
CA LEU A 28 5.71 1.10 -10.25
C LEU A 28 4.80 0.22 -11.10
N CYS A 29 3.62 -0.13 -10.59
CA CYS A 29 2.62 -0.92 -11.31
C CYS A 29 2.10 -0.19 -12.57
N GLU A 30 1.88 1.12 -12.49
CA GLU A 30 1.53 1.95 -13.66
C GLU A 30 2.62 1.89 -14.74
N SER A 31 3.88 1.99 -14.32
CA SER A 31 5.04 1.97 -15.22
C SER A 31 5.19 0.60 -15.89
N ALA A 32 4.98 -0.47 -15.14
CA ALA A 32 4.94 -1.84 -15.64
C ALA A 32 3.80 -2.06 -16.64
N ALA A 33 2.59 -1.60 -16.31
CA ALA A 33 1.44 -1.68 -17.20
C ALA A 33 1.64 -0.88 -18.50
N TRP A 34 2.29 0.29 -18.42
CA TRP A 34 2.68 1.06 -19.58
C TRP A 34 3.69 0.31 -20.45
N ALA A 35 4.70 -0.33 -19.86
CA ALA A 35 5.68 -1.12 -20.60
C ALA A 35 5.03 -2.27 -21.39
N ILE A 36 4.08 -3.00 -20.78
CA ILE A 36 3.30 -4.05 -21.46
C ILE A 36 2.53 -3.47 -22.65
N GLN A 37 1.83 -2.35 -22.45
CA GLN A 37 1.05 -1.69 -23.52
C GLN A 37 1.92 -1.25 -24.71
N ASN A 38 3.23 -1.02 -24.49
CA ASN A 38 4.17 -0.58 -25.51
C ASN A 38 5.06 -1.72 -26.05
N GLY A 39 4.61 -2.98 -25.91
CA GLY A 39 5.28 -4.15 -26.50
C GLY A 39 6.35 -4.78 -25.61
N GLY A 40 6.39 -4.44 -24.33
CA GLY A 40 7.17 -5.18 -23.34
C GLY A 40 6.60 -6.57 -23.06
N ASP A 41 7.44 -7.49 -22.58
CA ASP A 41 6.99 -8.83 -22.16
C ASP A 41 6.00 -8.70 -20.99
N SER A 42 4.88 -9.43 -21.09
CA SER A 42 3.80 -9.38 -20.11
C SER A 42 3.82 -10.54 -19.12
N THR A 43 4.61 -11.58 -19.39
CA THR A 43 4.53 -12.87 -18.69
C THR A 43 4.84 -12.73 -17.20
N GLU A 44 5.93 -12.03 -16.86
CA GLU A 44 6.31 -11.81 -15.46
C GLU A 44 5.74 -10.51 -14.87
N LEU A 45 5.53 -9.49 -15.72
CA LEU A 45 5.06 -8.17 -15.30
C LEU A 45 3.59 -8.17 -14.87
N SER A 46 2.73 -8.97 -15.50
CA SER A 46 1.29 -8.98 -15.18
C SER A 46 1.02 -9.52 -13.77
N ASP A 47 1.66 -10.62 -13.40
CA ASP A 47 1.55 -11.21 -12.05
C ASP A 47 2.18 -10.28 -10.99
N ALA A 48 3.33 -9.66 -11.31
CA ALA A 48 3.97 -8.69 -10.44
C ALA A 48 3.11 -7.45 -10.19
N ILE A 49 2.40 -6.93 -11.21
CA ILE A 49 1.42 -5.85 -11.05
C ILE A 49 0.31 -6.27 -10.09
N GLY A 50 -0.26 -7.47 -10.27
CA GLY A 50 -1.31 -7.98 -9.39
C GLY A 50 -0.86 -8.11 -7.92
N ALA A 51 0.35 -8.62 -7.71
CA ALA A 51 0.96 -8.71 -6.37
C ALA A 51 1.22 -7.33 -5.77
N GLY A 52 1.81 -6.40 -6.53
CA GLY A 52 2.09 -5.04 -6.09
C GLY A 52 0.84 -4.27 -5.70
N LEU A 53 -0.20 -4.31 -6.53
CA LEU A 53 -1.47 -3.64 -6.23
C LEU A 53 -2.15 -4.21 -4.97
N ARG A 54 -2.04 -5.52 -4.72
CA ARG A 54 -2.53 -6.13 -3.48
C ARG A 54 -1.79 -5.59 -2.27
N THR A 55 -0.46 -5.50 -2.33
CA THR A 55 0.35 -4.91 -1.26
C THR A 55 -0.02 -3.44 -1.01
N ALA A 56 -0.16 -2.64 -2.06
CA ALA A 56 -0.58 -1.24 -1.91
C ALA A 56 -1.96 -1.12 -1.26
N HIS A 57 -2.90 -2.01 -1.61
CA HIS A 57 -4.22 -2.05 -1.00
C HIS A 57 -4.17 -2.41 0.49
N GLU A 58 -3.32 -3.35 0.90
CA GLU A 58 -3.09 -3.70 2.31
C GLU A 58 -2.53 -2.50 3.11
N LEU A 59 -1.56 -1.77 2.54
CA LEU A 59 -1.03 -0.55 3.16
C LEU A 59 -2.10 0.53 3.33
N VAL A 60 -2.98 0.70 2.34
CA VAL A 60 -4.13 1.62 2.44
C VAL A 60 -5.10 1.21 3.55
N GLY A 61 -5.37 -0.09 3.70
CA GLY A 61 -6.16 -0.61 4.82
C GLY A 61 -5.56 -0.23 6.18
N VAL A 62 -4.27 -0.47 6.35
CA VAL A 62 -3.52 -0.10 7.58
C VAL A 62 -3.61 1.39 7.87
N MET A 63 -3.48 2.25 6.87
CA MET A 63 -3.63 3.70 7.03
C MET A 63 -5.05 4.09 7.44
N HIS A 64 -6.07 3.50 6.83
CA HIS A 64 -7.46 3.76 7.19
C HIS A 64 -7.74 3.35 8.64
N ASP A 65 -7.24 2.21 9.08
CA ASP A 65 -7.41 1.73 10.46
C ASP A 65 -6.71 2.66 11.46
N ALA A 66 -5.48 3.08 11.16
CA ALA A 66 -4.73 4.04 11.98
C ALA A 66 -5.46 5.40 12.08
N LEU A 67 -5.95 5.93 10.96
CA LEU A 67 -6.71 7.19 10.93
C LEU A 67 -8.05 7.07 11.66
N ALA A 68 -8.80 5.99 11.43
CA ALA A 68 -10.06 5.74 12.11
C ALA A 68 -9.85 5.71 13.63
N ARG A 69 -8.77 5.11 14.12
CA ARG A 69 -8.47 5.10 15.55
C ARG A 69 -8.06 6.47 16.09
N HIS A 70 -7.22 7.23 15.37
CA HIS A 70 -6.88 8.61 15.74
C HIS A 70 -8.08 9.54 15.81
N GLU A 71 -9.06 9.36 14.92
CA GLU A 71 -10.29 10.15 14.92
C GLU A 71 -11.38 9.61 15.85
N GLY A 72 -11.13 8.51 16.58
CA GLY A 72 -12.14 7.84 17.42
C GLY A 72 -13.29 7.19 16.63
N LYS A 73 -13.10 6.94 15.33
CA LYS A 73 -14.03 6.29 14.40
C LYS A 73 -13.84 4.78 14.25
N GLY A 74 -12.88 4.19 14.96
CA GLY A 74 -12.76 2.73 15.10
C GLY A 74 -13.57 2.28 16.30
N GLY A 75 -14.78 1.77 16.06
CA GLY A 75 -15.70 1.34 17.11
C GLY A 75 -15.04 0.39 18.12
N GLU A 76 -15.35 0.60 19.39
CA GLU A 76 -15.21 -0.44 20.41
C GLU A 76 -15.99 -1.68 19.95
N ALA A 77 -15.29 -2.80 19.82
CA ALA A 77 -15.82 -4.14 19.94
C ALA A 77 -14.71 -5.06 20.47
#